data_AF-A0A9E3LT80-F1
#
_entry.id   AF-A0A9E3LT80-F1
#
_cell.length_a   1.000
_cell.length_b   1.000
_cell.length_c   1.000
_cell.angle_alpha   90.00
_cell.angle_beta   90.00
_cell.angle_gamma   90.00
#
_symmetry.space_group_name_H-M   'P 1'
#
loop_
_entity.id
_entity.type
_entity.pdbx_description
1 polymer ?
#
loop_
_entity_poly.entity_id
_entity_poly.type
_entity_poly.pdbx_seq_one_letter_code
_entity_poly.pdbx_strand_id
1 'polypeptide(L)'
;MLSREQLELLSLEDLQAIGKDYGIQPVGNYSKRELWIRAIARFPYQAIDQMRDGVGMHHPGINAYYLLTQVLDMIGEPTDSQKALLKASDCEQWLQDQQWRFYQEKMQDLHRTTILIRNAIKLLVG
;
A
#
# COMPACT_ATOMS: atom_id res chain seq x y z
N MET A 1 0.12 -6.91 -18.95
CA MET A 1 1.35 -7.72 -19.15
C MET A 1 1.28 -8.37 -20.51
N LEU A 2 2.42 -8.71 -21.12
CA LEU A 2 2.44 -9.38 -22.43
C LEU A 2 1.73 -10.72 -22.37
N SER A 3 0.93 -11.03 -23.40
CA SER A 3 0.34 -12.36 -23.57
C SER A 3 1.43 -13.39 -23.83
N ARG A 4 1.10 -14.68 -23.65
CA ARG A 4 2.03 -15.75 -23.99
C ARG A 4 2.47 -15.69 -25.46
N GLU A 5 1.54 -15.43 -26.37
CA GLU A 5 1.85 -15.30 -27.81
C GLU A 5 2.81 -14.15 -28.07
N GLN A 6 2.64 -13.02 -27.38
CA GLN A 6 3.54 -11.88 -27.49
C GLN A 6 4.94 -12.20 -26.97
N LEU A 7 5.06 -12.96 -25.88
CA LEU A 7 6.34 -13.41 -25.34
C LEU A 7 7.06 -14.41 -26.27
N GLU A 8 6.31 -15.23 -27.00
CA GLU A 8 6.86 -16.20 -27.96
C GLU A 8 7.50 -15.54 -29.20
N LEU A 9 7.13 -14.29 -29.49
CA LEU A 9 7.72 -13.48 -30.56
C LEU A 9 9.03 -12.80 -30.15
N LEU A 10 9.36 -12.75 -28.85
CA LEU A 10 10.55 -12.07 -28.35
C LEU A 10 11.83 -12.91 -28.44
N SER A 11 12.96 -12.21 -28.50
CA SER A 11 14.28 -12.83 -28.40
C SER A 11 14.58 -13.24 -26.95
N LEU A 12 15.60 -14.09 -26.75
CA LEU A 12 16.05 -14.45 -25.40
C LEU A 12 16.55 -13.22 -24.63
N GLU A 13 17.23 -12.30 -25.30
CA GLU A 13 17.80 -11.09 -24.70
C GLU A 13 16.68 -10.15 -24.21
N ASP A 14 15.62 -9.98 -25.01
CA ASP A 14 14.44 -9.20 -24.61
C ASP A 14 13.75 -9.82 -23.39
N LEU A 15 13.59 -11.15 -23.38
CA LEU A 15 13.00 -11.86 -22.25
C LEU A 15 13.85 -11.75 -20.98
N GLN A 16 15.18 -11.82 -21.11
CA GLN A 16 16.11 -11.61 -20.00
C GLN A 16 16.05 -10.17 -19.46
N ALA A 17 15.94 -9.17 -20.35
CA ALA A 17 15.78 -7.77 -19.98
C ALA A 17 14.48 -7.55 -19.20
N ILE A 18 13.35 -8.07 -19.69
CA ILE A 18 12.06 -8.03 -18.99
C ILE A 18 12.16 -8.71 -17.61
N GLY A 19 12.80 -9.88 -17.56
CA GLY A 19 12.99 -10.60 -16.32
C GLY A 19 13.80 -9.81 -15.30
N LYS A 20 14.86 -9.13 -15.74
CA LYS A 20 15.67 -8.24 -14.90
C LYS A 20 14.87 -7.05 -14.38
N ASP A 21 14.09 -6.40 -15.24
CA ASP A 21 13.27 -5.25 -14.87
C ASP A 21 12.21 -5.60 -13.82
N TYR A 22 11.63 -6.79 -13.90
CA TYR A 22 10.68 -7.29 -12.90
C TYR A 22 11.33 -8.02 -11.72
N GLY A 23 12.65 -8.21 -11.71
CA GLY A 23 13.35 -8.94 -10.66
C GLY A 23 13.00 -10.44 -10.59
N ILE A 24 12.57 -11.03 -11.70
CA ILE A 24 12.19 -12.45 -11.80
C ILE A 24 13.25 -13.26 -12.53
N GLN A 25 13.37 -14.53 -12.16
CA GLN A 25 14.30 -15.46 -12.76
C GLN A 25 13.64 -16.82 -13.02
N PRO A 26 13.94 -17.48 -14.15
CA PRO A 26 13.49 -18.83 -14.40
C PRO A 26 14.18 -19.81 -13.46
N VAL A 27 13.46 -20.88 -13.10
CA VAL A 27 14.06 -22.00 -12.37
C VAL A 27 14.82 -22.89 -13.36
N GLY A 28 16.12 -23.08 -13.14
CA GLY A 28 16.96 -23.95 -13.95
C GLY A 28 17.86 -23.17 -14.92
N ASN A 29 17.88 -23.57 -16.19
CA ASN A 29 18.85 -23.06 -17.16
C ASN A 29 18.40 -21.74 -17.83
N TYR A 30 19.08 -20.66 -17.48
CA TYR A 30 18.85 -19.29 -17.97
C TYR A 30 19.09 -19.08 -19.47
N SER A 31 19.69 -20.03 -20.20
CA SER A 31 19.84 -19.93 -21.66
C SER A 31 18.61 -20.44 -22.43
N LYS A 32 17.62 -21.05 -21.76
CA LYS A 32 16.43 -21.58 -22.41
C LYS A 32 15.32 -20.53 -22.49
N ARG A 33 15.00 -20.09 -23.72
CA ARG A 33 13.91 -19.14 -24.01
C ARG A 33 12.57 -19.54 -23.37
N GLU A 34 12.19 -20.81 -23.49
CA GLU A 34 10.93 -21.32 -22.94
C GLU A 34 10.83 -21.17 -21.42
N LEU A 35 11.95 -21.30 -20.68
CA LEU A 35 11.93 -21.12 -19.23
C LEU A 35 11.68 -19.66 -18.85
N TRP A 36 12.20 -18.70 -19.62
CA TRP A 36 11.89 -17.28 -19.42
C TRP A 36 10.44 -16.95 -19.74
N ILE A 37 9.91 -17.44 -20.88
CA ILE A 37 8.50 -17.26 -21.24
C ILE A 37 7.61 -17.79 -20.11
N ARG A 38 7.89 -19.00 -19.61
CA ARG A 38 7.14 -19.59 -18.49
C ARG A 38 7.24 -18.75 -17.21
N ALA A 39 8.43 -18.25 -16.86
CA ALA A 39 8.62 -17.44 -15.66
C ALA A 39 7.85 -16.11 -15.74
N ILE A 40 8.01 -15.38 -16.84
CA ILE A 40 7.34 -14.08 -17.09
C ILE A 40 5.82 -14.24 -17.18
N ALA A 41 5.34 -15.28 -17.86
CA ALA A 41 3.91 -15.51 -17.98
C ALA A 41 3.26 -15.94 -16.66
N ARG A 42 3.98 -16.68 -15.80
CA ARG A 42 3.42 -17.29 -14.59
C ARG A 42 3.44 -16.37 -13.37
N PHE A 43 4.48 -15.55 -13.20
CA PHE A 43 4.64 -14.81 -11.95
C PHE A 43 3.45 -13.93 -11.53
N PRO A 44 2.70 -13.24 -12.42
CA PRO A 44 1.57 -12.43 -11.97
C PRO A 44 0.44 -13.29 -11.39
N TYR A 45 0.13 -14.41 -12.01
CA TYR A 45 -0.87 -15.35 -11.48
C TYR A 45 -0.39 -15.95 -10.16
N GLN A 46 0.88 -16.34 -10.08
CA GLN A 46 1.46 -16.85 -8.85
C GLN A 46 1.43 -15.82 -7.71
N ALA A 47 1.69 -14.54 -7.99
CA ALA A 47 1.62 -13.48 -6.98
C ALA A 47 0.20 -13.29 -6.44
N ILE A 48 -0.81 -13.34 -7.33
CA ILE A 48 -2.22 -13.25 -6.94
C ILE A 48 -2.67 -14.50 -6.16
N ASP A 49 -2.28 -15.69 -6.60
CA ASP A 49 -2.55 -16.94 -5.89
C ASP A 49 -1.91 -16.92 -4.50
N GLN A 50 -0.65 -16.49 -4.38
CA GLN A 50 0.02 -16.32 -3.08
C GLN A 50 -0.74 -15.37 -2.16
N MET A 51 -1.18 -14.22 -2.65
CA MET A 51 -2.00 -13.29 -1.88
C MET A 51 -3.32 -13.92 -1.40
N ARG A 52 -4.01 -14.65 -2.29
CA ARG A 52 -5.27 -15.34 -1.97
C ARG A 52 -5.06 -16.45 -0.94
N ASP A 53 -3.95 -17.16 -1.03
CA ASP A 53 -3.62 -18.31 -0.19
C ASP A 53 -2.90 -17.90 1.11
N GLY A 54 -2.77 -16.59 1.39
CA GLY A 54 -2.22 -16.07 2.64
C GLY A 54 -0.68 -16.06 2.71
N VAL A 55 0.01 -16.14 1.58
CA VAL A 55 1.48 -16.13 1.49
C VAL A 55 1.98 -14.73 1.16
N GLY A 56 2.85 -14.18 2.00
CA GLY A 56 3.41 -12.83 1.79
C GLY A 56 2.36 -11.75 2.09
N MET A 57 2.17 -10.80 1.18
CA MET A 57 1.13 -9.77 1.30
C MET A 57 -0.25 -10.40 1.11
N HIS A 58 -1.12 -10.29 2.10
CA HIS A 58 -2.47 -10.83 2.07
C HIS A 58 -3.43 -9.95 2.87
N HIS A 59 -4.73 -10.15 2.68
CA HIS A 59 -5.75 -9.39 3.40
C HIS A 59 -5.67 -9.71 4.91
N PRO A 60 -5.61 -8.72 5.81
CA PRO A 60 -5.42 -8.94 7.25
C PRO A 60 -6.68 -9.47 7.97
N GLY A 61 -7.77 -9.66 7.23
CA GLY A 61 -9.03 -10.20 7.72
C GLY A 61 -9.84 -9.19 8.54
N ILE A 62 -11.00 -9.64 9.03
CA ILE A 62 -11.96 -8.80 9.75
C ILE A 62 -11.41 -8.28 11.09
N ASN A 63 -10.44 -8.97 11.69
CA ASN A 63 -9.84 -8.54 12.95
C ASN A 63 -9.13 -7.19 12.84
N ALA A 64 -8.46 -6.92 11.72
CA ALA A 64 -7.83 -5.62 11.50
C ALA A 64 -8.86 -4.49 11.40
N TYR A 65 -10.01 -4.75 10.77
CA TYR A 65 -11.13 -3.81 10.75
C TYR A 65 -11.60 -3.44 12.16
N TYR A 66 -11.79 -4.44 13.03
CA TYR A 66 -12.22 -4.20 14.41
C TYR A 66 -11.19 -3.41 15.22
N LEU A 67 -9.91 -3.76 15.10
CA LEU A 67 -8.82 -3.07 15.79
C LEU A 67 -8.70 -1.60 15.35
N LEU A 68 -8.76 -1.33 14.04
CA LEU A 68 -8.68 0.03 13.52
C LEU A 68 -9.90 0.87 13.91
N THR A 69 -11.09 0.28 13.92
CA THR A 69 -12.31 0.94 14.40
C THR A 69 -12.21 1.27 15.89
N GLN A 70 -11.72 0.33 16.71
CA GLN A 70 -11.49 0.56 18.13
C GLN A 70 -10.48 1.69 18.37
N VAL A 71 -9.43 1.80 17.55
CA VAL A 71 -8.48 2.93 17.64
C VAL A 71 -9.19 4.26 17.34
N LEU A 72 -10.06 4.32 16.33
CA LEU A 72 -10.85 5.53 16.07
C LEU A 72 -11.76 5.90 17.23
N ASP A 73 -12.43 4.92 17.84
CA ASP A 73 -13.31 5.14 18.99
C ASP A 73 -12.54 5.70 20.20
N MET A 74 -11.31 5.23 20.43
CA MET A 74 -10.44 5.74 21.48
C MET A 74 -9.95 7.17 21.22
N ILE A 75 -9.74 7.55 19.96
CA ILE A 75 -9.33 8.92 19.60
C ILE A 75 -10.51 9.89 19.72
N GLY A 76 -11.71 9.45 19.31
CA GLY A 76 -12.92 10.27 19.32
C GLY A 76 -13.00 11.27 18.17
N GLU A 77 -13.96 12.20 18.30
CA GLU A 77 -14.23 13.26 17.32
C GLU A 77 -13.77 14.62 17.84
N PRO A 78 -13.21 15.49 16.97
CA PRO A 78 -12.80 16.82 17.38
C PRO A 78 -14.02 17.66 17.79
N THR A 79 -13.88 18.38 18.90
CA THR A 79 -14.85 19.41 19.30
C THR A 79 -14.84 20.58 18.32
N ASP A 80 -15.83 21.48 18.39
CA ASP A 80 -15.90 22.62 17.49
C ASP A 80 -14.68 23.55 17.59
N SER A 81 -14.14 23.73 18.81
CA SER A 81 -12.89 24.48 19.01
C SER A 81 -11.68 23.78 18.39
N GLN A 82 -11.60 22.45 18.50
CA GLN A 82 -10.52 21.68 17.88
C GLN A 82 -10.62 21.72 16.35
N LYS A 83 -11.83 21.62 15.77
CA LYS A 83 -12.06 21.79 14.32
C LYS A 83 -11.63 23.17 13.83
N ALA A 84 -11.95 24.23 14.58
CA ALA A 84 -11.52 25.58 14.24
C ALA A 84 -9.98 25.71 14.26
N LEU A 85 -9.32 25.15 15.28
CA LEU A 85 -7.87 25.17 15.38
C LEU A 85 -7.19 24.32 14.29
N LEU A 86 -7.74 23.17 13.93
CA LEU A 86 -7.27 22.35 12.81
C LEU A 86 -7.33 23.15 11.50
N LYS A 87 -8.46 23.82 11.23
CA LYS A 87 -8.62 24.66 10.04
C LYS A 87 -7.66 25.85 10.01
N ALA A 88 -7.39 26.45 11.17
CA ALA A 88 -6.38 27.50 11.29
C ALA A 88 -4.97 26.94 10.98
N SER A 89 -4.66 25.74 11.47
CA SER A 89 -3.39 25.03 11.21
C SER A 89 -3.22 24.73 9.71
N ASP A 90 -4.27 24.33 9.01
CA ASP A 90 -4.27 24.10 7.56
C ASP A 90 -4.02 25.40 6.76
N CYS A 91 -4.31 26.57 7.36
CA CYS A 91 -3.99 27.89 6.83
C CYS A 91 -2.65 28.44 7.34
N GLU A 92 -1.78 27.59 7.90
CA GLU A 92 -0.47 27.94 8.48
C GLU A 92 -0.54 28.96 9.64
N GLN A 93 -1.68 29.04 10.32
CA GLN A 93 -1.87 29.92 11.47
C GLN A 93 -1.46 29.21 12.76
N TRP A 94 -0.21 29.43 13.16
CA TRP A 94 0.39 28.81 14.33
C TRP A 94 0.34 29.71 15.56
N LEU A 95 0.07 29.10 16.72
CA LEU A 95 0.28 29.75 18.01
C LEU A 95 1.75 30.18 18.15
N GLN A 96 1.96 31.38 18.67
CA GLN A 96 3.30 31.94 18.85
C GLN A 96 4.02 31.36 20.08
N ASP A 97 3.24 30.96 21.08
CA ASP A 97 3.77 30.24 22.23
C ASP A 97 4.21 28.83 21.81
N GLN A 98 5.49 28.50 22.02
CA GLN A 98 6.07 27.24 21.57
C GLN A 98 5.44 26.02 22.24
N GLN A 99 5.10 26.11 23.53
CA GLN A 99 4.51 25.00 24.26
C GLN A 99 3.11 24.71 23.71
N TRP A 100 2.31 25.74 23.43
CA TRP A 100 0.98 25.56 22.85
C TRP A 100 1.01 25.16 21.38
N ARG A 101 1.97 25.68 20.61
CA ARG A 101 2.20 25.27 19.21
C ARG A 101 2.49 23.78 19.11
N PHE A 102 3.30 23.23 20.02
CA PHE A 102 3.55 21.79 20.07
C PHE A 102 2.26 20.97 20.20
N TYR A 103 1.32 21.41 21.05
CA TYR A 103 0.02 20.74 21.18
C TYR A 103 -0.89 20.93 19.97
N GLN A 104 -0.81 22.09 19.29
CA GLN A 104 -1.49 22.33 18.02
C GLN A 104 -0.99 21.36 16.93
N GLU A 105 0.33 21.21 16.79
CA GLU A 105 0.95 20.27 15.84
C GLU A 105 0.57 18.82 16.17
N LYS A 106 0.66 18.42 17.45
CA LYS A 106 0.18 17.11 17.93
C LYS A 106 -1.27 16.83 17.58
N MET A 107 -2.14 17.83 17.71
CA MET A 107 -3.56 17.72 17.37
C MET A 107 -3.76 17.51 15.86
N GLN A 108 -2.98 18.21 15.04
CA GLN A 108 -3.00 18.05 13.59
C GLN A 108 -2.52 16.65 13.17
N ASP A 109 -1.42 16.15 13.75
CA ASP A 109 -0.93 14.80 13.51
C ASP A 109 -1.96 13.72 13.89
N LEU A 110 -2.63 13.90 15.03
CA LEU A 110 -3.68 12.99 15.48
C LEU A 110 -4.88 13.02 14.52
N HIS A 111 -5.30 14.20 14.07
CA HIS A 111 -6.37 14.33 13.10
C HIS A 111 -6.01 13.71 11.74
N ARG A 112 -4.77 13.89 11.27
CA ARG A 112 -4.28 13.23 10.07
C ARG A 112 -4.26 11.70 10.22
N THR A 113 -3.90 11.22 11.40
CA THR A 113 -3.92 9.78 11.72
C THR A 113 -5.32 9.21 11.62
N THR A 114 -6.36 9.88 12.13
CA THR A 114 -7.75 9.38 12.00
C THR A 114 -8.20 9.32 10.55
N ILE A 115 -7.84 10.31 9.72
CA ILE A 115 -8.12 10.29 8.28
C ILE A 115 -7.45 9.08 7.61
N LEU A 116 -6.17 8.82 7.91
CA LEU A 116 -5.43 7.69 7.35
C LEU A 116 -6.04 6.35 7.79
N ILE A 117 -6.44 6.21 9.06
CA ILE A 117 -7.09 5.00 9.56
C ILE A 117 -8.45 4.79 8.87
N ARG A 118 -9.27 5.83 8.72
CA ARG A 118 -10.56 5.74 7.99
C ARG A 118 -10.35 5.31 6.55
N ASN A 119 -9.33 5.86 5.88
CA ASN A 119 -8.97 5.47 4.52
C ASN A 119 -8.52 4.00 4.46
N ALA A 120 -7.69 3.55 5.42
CA ALA A 120 -7.28 2.16 5.52
C ALA A 120 -8.48 1.22 5.72
N ILE A 121 -9.40 1.54 6.63
CA ILE A 121 -10.64 0.78 6.84
C ILE A 121 -11.44 0.67 5.54
N LYS A 122 -11.62 1.79 4.82
CA LYS A 122 -12.35 1.79 3.53
C LYS A 122 -11.70 0.89 2.49
N LEU A 123 -10.36 0.84 2.44
CA LEU A 123 -9.60 -0.03 1.54
C LEU A 123 -9.64 -1.51 1.94
N LEU A 124 -9.89 -1.83 3.21
CA LEU A 124 -9.99 -3.19 3.73
C LEU A 124 -11.41 -3.79 3.67
N VAL A 125 -12.43 -2.95 3.47
CA VAL A 125 -13.84 -3.40 3.38
C VAL A 125 -14.30 -3.52 1.92
N GLY A 126 -13.59 -2.90 0.98
CA GLY A 126 -13.85 -3.01 -0.46
C GLY A 126 -13.32 -4.30 -1.06
#